data_AF-A0A7I8VUN1-F1
#
_entry.id   AF-A0A7I8VUN1-F1
#
_cell.length_a   1.000
_cell.length_b   1.000
_cell.length_c   1.000
_cell.angle_alpha   90.00
_cell.angle_beta   90.00
_cell.angle_gamma   90.00
#
_symmetry.space_group_name_H-M   'P 1'
#
loop_
_entity.id
_entity.type
_entity.pdbx_description
1 polymer ?
#
loop_
_entity_poly.entity_id
_entity_poly.type
_entity_poly.pdbx_seq_one_letter_code
_entity_poly.pdbx_strand_id
1 'polypeptide(L)'
;MEEYAREPCPWRIVDDCGGAFSLGIIGGSLLHAFKGWRNAPKGQYRRLYGSFATIKQRAPITGGNFAVWGFMYSSFDCSLAFIRKKEDPWNSIMSGALTGSTLAVRSSLALDISFLLFDIFLFVP
;
A
#
# COMPACT_ATOMS: atom_id res chain seq x y z
N MET A 1 27.44 -1.26 17.14
CA MET A 1 26.40 -2.04 16.44
C MET A 1 25.94 -1.15 15.31
N GLU A 2 26.06 -1.67 14.10
CA GLU A 2 26.08 -0.93 12.84
C GLU A 2 25.12 0.25 12.85
N GLU A 3 25.71 1.43 12.65
CA GLU A 3 25.05 2.65 12.25
C GLU A 3 24.28 2.29 10.98
N TYR A 4 23.01 1.92 11.17
CA TYR A 4 22.06 1.61 10.11
C TYR A 4 22.08 2.84 9.21
N ALA A 5 22.87 2.79 8.14
CA ALA A 5 23.08 3.89 7.23
C ALA A 5 21.74 4.14 6.55
N ARG A 6 20.90 4.94 7.22
CA ARG A 6 19.57 5.29 6.76
C ARG A 6 19.77 5.87 5.38
N GLU A 7 19.21 5.21 4.38
CA GLU A 7 19.28 5.74 3.02
C GLU A 7 18.73 7.17 3.05
N PRO A 8 19.48 8.16 2.52
CA PRO A 8 19.09 9.55 2.62
C PRO A 8 17.72 9.74 1.99
N CYS A 9 16.79 10.38 2.71
CA CYS A 9 15.56 10.89 2.10
C CYS A 9 16.03 11.85 0.98
N PRO A 10 15.78 11.59 -0.32
CA PRO A 10 14.54 11.08 -0.90
C PRO A 10 14.59 9.64 -1.48
N TRP A 11 15.74 8.97 -1.49
CA TRP A 11 15.91 7.69 -2.20
C TRP A 11 15.02 6.59 -1.60
N ARG A 12 14.94 6.54 -0.27
CA ARG A 12 14.05 5.63 0.47
C ARG A 12 12.57 5.78 0.12
N ILE A 13 12.09 7.01 -0.11
CA ILE A 13 10.69 7.26 -0.47
C ILE A 13 10.39 6.69 -1.86
N VAL A 14 11.34 6.78 -2.78
CA VAL A 14 11.21 6.25 -4.14
C VAL A 14 11.23 4.73 -4.12
N ASP A 15 12.11 4.13 -3.33
CA ASP A 15 12.21 2.67 -3.18
C ASP A 15 10.94 2.08 -2.54
N ASP A 16 10.45 2.69 -1.44
CA ASP A 16 9.21 2.28 -0.77
C ASP A 16 7.98 2.44 -1.69
N CYS A 17 7.91 3.52 -2.47
CA CYS A 17 6.85 3.75 -3.46
C CYS A 17 6.88 2.68 -4.56
N GLY A 18 8.06 2.36 -5.10
CA GLY A 18 8.25 1.36 -6.13
C GLY A 18 7.97 -0.07 -5.64
N GLY A 19 8.41 -0.39 -4.43
CA GLY A 19 8.12 -1.66 -3.75
C GLY A 19 6.62 -1.84 -3.51
N ALA A 20 5.95 -0.82 -2.96
CA ALA A 20 4.52 -0.84 -2.73
C ALA A 20 3.72 -0.93 -4.03
N PHE A 21 4.13 -0.23 -5.09
CA PHE A 21 3.52 -0.32 -6.41
C PHE A 21 3.59 -1.74 -6.98
N SER A 22 4.78 -2.35 -6.90
CA SER A 22 5.01 -3.72 -7.39
C SER A 22 4.16 -4.73 -6.63
N LEU A 23 4.12 -4.62 -5.29
CA LEU A 23 3.24 -5.44 -4.45
C LEU A 23 1.76 -5.25 -4.80
N GLY A 24 1.34 -4.00 -5.04
CA GLY A 24 -0.04 -3.67 -5.42
C GLY A 24 -0.43 -4.19 -6.80
N ILE A 25 0.48 -4.18 -7.78
CA ILE A 25 0.23 -4.78 -9.10
C ILE A 25 0.15 -6.30 -9.01
N ILE A 26 1.10 -6.94 -8.32
CA ILE A 26 1.14 -8.40 -8.22
C ILE A 26 -0.10 -8.88 -7.45
N GLY A 27 -0.35 -8.34 -6.26
CA GLY A 27 -1.52 -8.70 -5.44
C GLY A 27 -2.84 -8.33 -6.12
N GLY A 28 -2.93 -7.14 -6.72
CA GLY A 28 -4.11 -6.68 -7.45
C GLY A 28 -4.40 -7.54 -8.68
N SER A 29 -3.37 -7.93 -9.44
CA SER A 29 -3.53 -8.80 -10.61
C SER A 29 -4.10 -10.16 -10.24
N LEU A 30 -3.65 -10.78 -9.14
CA LEU A 30 -4.16 -12.08 -8.67
C LEU A 30 -5.63 -11.99 -8.22
N LEU A 31 -5.97 -10.97 -7.42
CA LEU A 31 -7.33 -10.79 -6.90
C LEU A 31 -8.31 -10.42 -8.02
N HIS A 32 -7.92 -9.53 -8.94
CA HIS A 32 -8.75 -9.16 -10.09
C HIS A 32 -8.83 -10.28 -11.13
N ALA A 33 -7.79 -11.11 -11.28
CA ALA A 33 -7.84 -12.31 -12.13
C ALA A 33 -8.89 -13.31 -11.62
N PHE A 34 -8.86 -13.60 -10.32
CA PHE A 34 -9.80 -14.50 -9.67
C PHE A 34 -11.23 -13.96 -9.70
N LYS A 35 -11.40 -12.66 -9.40
CA LYS A 35 -12.71 -12.00 -9.43
C LYS A 35 -13.26 -11.89 -10.85
N GLY A 36 -12.41 -11.60 -11.83
CA GLY A 36 -12.74 -11.61 -13.26
C GLY A 36 -13.19 -12.98 -13.74
N TRP A 37 -12.53 -14.05 -13.26
CA TRP A 37 -12.90 -15.42 -13.60
C TRP A 37 -14.27 -15.81 -13.05
N ARG A 38 -14.56 -15.42 -11.80
CA ARG A 38 -15.86 -15.69 -11.15
C ARG A 38 -17.02 -14.89 -11.75
N ASN A 39 -16.77 -13.65 -12.17
CA ASN A 39 -17.81 -12.73 -12.65
C ASN A 39 -18.06 -12.81 -14.17
N ALA A 40 -17.21 -13.52 -14.93
CA ALA A 40 -17.34 -13.61 -16.39
C ALA A 40 -18.39 -14.66 -16.87
N PRO A 41 -19.09 -14.39 -18.00
CA PRO A 41 -20.11 -15.27 -18.57
C PRO A 41 -19.57 -16.65 -18.99
N LYS A 42 -20.46 -17.63 -19.16
CA LYS A 42 -20.10 -19.03 -19.45
C LYS A 42 -19.28 -19.16 -20.74
N GLY A 43 -18.12 -19.82 -20.66
CA GLY A 43 -17.19 -20.13 -21.76
C GLY A 43 -15.73 -19.87 -21.39
N GLN A 44 -14.87 -20.90 -21.41
CA GLN A 44 -13.45 -20.80 -21.00
C GLN A 44 -12.70 -19.65 -21.70
N TYR A 45 -12.91 -19.49 -23.02
CA TYR A 45 -12.24 -18.45 -23.81
C TYR A 45 -12.67 -17.03 -23.41
N ARG A 46 -13.98 -16.80 -23.21
CA ARG A 46 -14.51 -15.50 -22.76
C ARG A 46 -14.16 -15.20 -21.30
N ARG A 47 -14.01 -16.22 -20.47
CA ARG A 47 -13.52 -16.07 -19.09
C ARG A 47 -12.07 -15.60 -19.04
N LEU A 48 -11.19 -16.24 -19.81
CA LEU A 48 -9.79 -15.82 -19.90
C LEU A 48 -9.69 -14.38 -20.42
N TYR A 49 -10.36 -14.06 -21.52
CA TYR A 49 -10.34 -12.72 -22.10
C TYR A 49 -10.90 -11.65 -21.14
N GLY A 50 -12.02 -11.96 -20.45
CA GLY A 50 -12.61 -11.09 -19.43
C GLY A 50 -11.68 -10.87 -18.23
N SER A 51 -11.03 -11.93 -17.73
CA SER A 51 -10.02 -11.83 -16.68
C SER A 51 -8.85 -10.94 -17.10
N PHE A 52 -8.27 -11.13 -18.29
CA PHE A 52 -7.18 -10.28 -18.79
C PHE A 52 -7.60 -8.81 -18.94
N ALA A 53 -8.81 -8.55 -19.45
CA ALA A 53 -9.35 -7.19 -19.55
C ALA A 53 -9.50 -6.55 -18.16
N THR A 54 -10.00 -7.28 -17.16
CA THR A 54 -10.13 -6.77 -15.79
C THR A 54 -8.79 -6.52 -15.10
N ILE A 55 -7.80 -7.39 -15.30
CA ILE A 55 -6.44 -7.19 -14.77
C ILE A 55 -5.84 -5.92 -15.38
N LYS A 56 -5.90 -5.77 -16.70
CA LYS A 56 -5.31 -4.62 -17.39
C LYS A 56 -5.94 -3.28 -16.96
N GLN A 57 -7.24 -3.26 -16.68
CA GLN A 57 -7.92 -2.04 -16.26
C GLN A 57 -7.74 -1.73 -14.77
N ARG A 58 -7.70 -2.75 -13.89
CA ARG A 58 -7.74 -2.54 -12.44
C ARG A 58 -6.43 -2.75 -11.71
N ALA A 59 -5.52 -3.57 -12.21
CA ALA A 59 -4.20 -3.77 -11.61
C ALA A 59 -3.37 -2.48 -11.47
N PRO A 60 -3.29 -1.57 -12.47
CA PRO A 60 -2.53 -0.32 -12.29
C PRO A 60 -3.19 0.64 -11.31
N ILE A 61 -4.53 0.61 -11.18
CA ILE A 61 -5.27 1.43 -10.20
C ILE A 61 -4.96 0.95 -8.78
N THR A 62 -5.01 -0.37 -8.55
CA THR A 62 -4.64 -0.95 -7.26
C THR A 62 -3.16 -0.70 -6.95
N GLY A 63 -2.25 -0.90 -7.91
CA GLY A 63 -0.84 -0.56 -7.77
C GLY A 63 -0.60 0.90 -7.40
N GLY A 64 -1.29 1.84 -8.07
CA GLY A 64 -1.20 3.27 -7.78
C GLY A 64 -1.67 3.63 -6.38
N ASN A 65 -2.75 3.01 -5.88
CA ASN A 65 -3.22 3.24 -4.51
C ASN A 65 -2.18 2.75 -3.47
N PHE A 66 -1.57 1.59 -3.68
CA PHE A 66 -0.49 1.10 -2.81
C PHE A 66 0.77 1.97 -2.90
N ALA A 67 1.11 2.49 -4.08
CA ALA A 67 2.22 3.41 -4.26
C ALA A 67 2.03 4.72 -3.48
N VAL A 68 0.83 5.32 -3.54
CA VAL A 68 0.49 6.53 -2.78
C VAL A 68 0.55 6.26 -1.28
N TRP A 69 0.08 5.08 -0.84
CA TRP A 69 0.16 4.68 0.57
C TRP A 69 1.62 4.57 1.03
N GLY A 70 2.47 3.83 0.31
CA GLY A 70 3.89 3.68 0.65
C GLY A 70 4.66 5.00 0.59
N PHE A 71 4.40 5.82 -0.42
CA PHE A 71 4.98 7.16 -0.56
C PHE A 71 4.65 8.05 0.65
N MET A 72 3.39 8.05 1.07
CA MET A 72 2.90 8.91 2.14
C MET A 72 3.41 8.43 3.52
N TYR A 73 3.48 7.13 3.74
CA TYR A 73 4.10 6.52 4.92
C TYR A 73 5.56 6.95 5.09
N SER A 74 6.38 6.79 4.05
CA SER A 74 7.80 7.12 4.10
C SER A 74 8.05 8.63 4.17
N SER A 75 7.17 9.44 3.58
CA SER A 75 7.21 10.91 3.70
C SER A 75 6.97 11.38 5.14
N PHE A 76 5.97 10.80 5.83
CA PHE A 76 5.73 11.11 7.23
C PHE A 76 6.84 10.59 8.14
N ASP A 77 7.36 9.39 7.88
CA ASP A 77 8.47 8.81 8.65
C ASP A 77 9.75 9.67 8.56
N CYS A 78 10.14 10.09 7.34
CA CYS A 78 11.26 11.03 7.12
C CYS A 78 11.02 12.39 7.82
N SER A 79 9.78 12.90 7.78
CA SER A 79 9.45 14.20 8.40
C SER A 79 9.54 14.14 9.93
N LEU A 80 9.02 13.08 10.55
CA LEU A 80 9.08 12.90 11.99
C LEU A 80 10.50 12.58 12.49
N ALA A 81 11.27 11.81 11.72
CA ALA A 81 12.69 11.56 12.00
C ALA A 81 13.50 12.86 11.99
N PHE A 82 13.20 13.80 11.08
CA PHE A 82 13.84 15.12 11.03
C PHE A 82 13.52 15.97 12.27
N ILE A 83 12.26 15.93 12.74
CA ILE A 83 11.80 16.73 13.89
C ILE A 83 12.33 16.19 15.21
N ARG A 84 12.29 14.87 15.43
CA ARG A 84 12.66 14.26 16.72
C ARG A 84 14.10 13.80 16.82
N LYS A 85 14.83 13.66 15.70
CA LYS A 85 16.23 13.17 15.64
C LYS A 85 16.46 11.88 16.44
N LYS A 86 15.40 11.09 16.65
CA LYS A 86 15.41 9.86 17.43
C LYS A 86 14.54 8.83 16.72
N GLU A 87 15.08 7.64 16.57
CA GLU A 87 14.42 6.52 15.88
C GLU A 87 13.78 5.60 16.92
N ASP A 88 12.56 5.94 17.33
CA ASP A 88 11.74 5.10 18.22
C ASP A 88 10.64 4.40 17.38
N PRO A 89 10.18 3.19 17.75
CA PRO A 89 9.08 2.49 17.06
C PRO A 89 7.78 3.30 17.01
N TRP A 90 7.66 4.31 17.87
CA TRP A 90 6.58 5.30 17.85
C TRP A 90 6.53 6.12 16.55
N ASN A 91 7.64 6.27 15.82
CA ASN A 91 7.71 6.99 14.55
C ASN A 91 6.87 6.29 13.47
N SER A 92 7.02 4.96 13.38
CA SER A 92 6.28 4.10 12.46
C SER A 92 4.78 4.04 12.78
N ILE A 93 4.43 4.02 14.07
CA ILE A 93 3.01 4.02 14.51
C ILE A 93 2.36 5.37 14.15
N MET A 94 3.05 6.47 14.42
CA MET A 94 2.55 7.81 14.07
C MET A 94 2.45 8.01 12.56
N SER A 95 3.45 7.57 11.78
CA SER A 95 3.42 7.69 10.32
C SER A 95 2.33 6.82 9.70
N GLY A 96 2.08 5.61 10.22
CA GLY A 96 0.95 4.76 9.85
C GLY A 96 -0.40 5.42 10.13
N ALA A 97 -0.59 5.97 11.34
CA ALA A 97 -1.81 6.68 11.71
C ALA A 97 -2.04 7.96 10.88
N LEU A 98 -0.98 8.71 10.57
CA LEU A 98 -1.05 9.89 9.71
C LEU A 98 -1.38 9.52 8.26
N THR A 99 -0.81 8.44 7.74
CA THR A 99 -1.11 7.93 6.40
C THR A 99 -2.55 7.46 6.31
N GLY A 100 -3.01 6.68 7.28
CA GLY A 100 -4.40 6.20 7.33
C GLY A 100 -5.41 7.33 7.47
N SER A 101 -5.15 8.32 8.35
CA SER A 101 -6.05 9.47 8.53
C SER A 101 -6.13 10.36 7.28
N THR A 102 -5.01 10.60 6.61
CA THR A 102 -5.01 11.41 5.38
C THR A 102 -5.67 10.70 4.20
N LEU A 103 -5.56 9.38 4.10
CA LEU A 103 -6.25 8.60 3.08
C LEU A 103 -7.77 8.55 3.35
N ALA A 104 -8.16 8.38 4.62
CA ALA A 104 -9.56 8.38 5.04
C ALA A 104 -10.30 9.70 4.76
N VAL A 105 -9.60 10.84 4.76
CA VAL A 105 -10.18 12.14 4.39
C VAL A 105 -10.52 12.21 2.89
N ARG A 106 -9.81 11.46 2.03
CA ARG A 106 -10.05 11.45 0.58
C ARG A 106 -11.14 10.46 0.15
N SER A 107 -11.31 9.37 0.88
CA SER A 107 -12.30 8.33 0.59
C SER A 107 -13.42 8.35 1.62
N SER A 108 -14.51 9.05 1.32
CA SER A 108 -15.69 9.12 2.20
C SER A 108 -16.20 7.73 2.63
N LEU A 109 -15.96 7.39 3.91
CA LEU A 109 -16.72 6.49 4.78
C LEU A 109 -16.96 5.00 4.40
N ALA A 110 -16.16 4.36 3.55
CA ALA A 110 -16.27 2.91 3.37
C ALA A 110 -14.90 2.24 3.20
N LEU A 111 -14.46 1.58 4.29
CA LEU A 111 -13.33 0.63 4.36
C LEU A 111 -11.92 1.23 4.46
N ASP A 112 -11.58 1.82 5.62
CA ASP A 112 -10.20 1.81 6.13
C ASP A 112 -10.11 1.53 7.64
N ILE A 113 -11.10 0.81 8.19
CA ILE A 113 -11.02 0.26 9.57
C ILE A 113 -10.09 -0.97 9.61
N SER A 114 -9.85 -1.64 8.47
CA SER A 114 -8.94 -2.79 8.41
C SER A 114 -7.45 -2.44 8.50
N PHE A 115 -7.02 -1.24 8.09
CA PHE A 115 -5.61 -0.84 8.21
C PHE A 115 -5.24 -0.47 9.65
N LEU A 116 -6.12 0.23 10.37
CA LEU A 116 -6.01 0.41 11.83
C LEU A 116 -5.95 -0.94 12.57
N LEU A 117 -6.72 -1.93 12.09
CA LEU A 117 -6.69 -3.29 12.65
C LEU A 117 -5.38 -4.02 12.34
N PHE A 118 -4.77 -3.83 11.16
CA PHE A 118 -3.47 -4.44 10.83
C PHE A 118 -2.32 -3.86 11.65
N ASP A 119 -2.29 -2.53 11.89
CA ASP A 119 -1.28 -1.91 12.78
C ASP A 119 -1.48 -2.30 14.25
N ILE A 120 -2.73 -2.47 14.70
CA ILE A 120 -3.02 -3.00 16.06
C ILE A 120 -2.67 -4.49 16.17
N PHE A 121 -2.94 -5.31 15.15
CA PHE A 121 -2.64 -6.76 15.19
C PHE A 121 -1.16 -7.08 15.04
N LEU A 122 -0.34 -6.19 14.46
CA LEU A 122 1.11 -6.38 14.41
C LEU A 122 1.81 -6.03 15.74
N PHE A 123 1.10 -5.49 16.74
CA PHE A 123 1.64 -5.08 18.04
C PHE A 123 0.88 -5.63 19.26
N VAL A 124 0.02 -6.65 19.09
CA VAL A 124 -0.38 -7.52 20.20
C VAL A 124 0.45 -8.80 20.07
N PRO A 125 1.43 -9.05 20.96
CA PRO A 125 2.13 -10.33 20.98
C PRO A 125 1.18 -11.51 21.23
#